data_AF-A0A7C5NKD8-F1
#
_entry.id   AF-A0A7C5NKD8-F1
#
_cell.length_a   1.000
_cell.length_b   1.000
_cell.length_c   1.000
_cell.angle_alpha   90.00
_cell.angle_beta   90.00
_cell.angle_gamma   90.00
#
_symmetry.space_group_name_H-M   'P 1'
#
loop_
_entity.id
_entity.type
_entity.pdbx_description
1 polymer ?
#
loop_
_entity_poly.entity_id
_entity_poly.type
_entity_poly.pdbx_seq_one_letter_code
_entity_poly.pdbx_strand_id
1 'polypeptide(L)'
;ANTLFFIDKDYSDEQISGNIYVTPCYSIENFYTTQEVLINILTNEFNLKETDNDFNLILERFNLLQTKFHNELLIFNAWLACQSDLRQKNGIKTYLSIDTKVKPYFEGIVKNKLTEIRNFDDLKNIDFIENILFPEAPKIEEQKLQKKIDEFKLKFNSCIFRGKFELRFIVSFLQQLKNEIGQKTNKSIFEKKQKCTFEFKYENIISTLSQYAVTPNCLNKFISKNLKIA
;
A
#
# COMPACT_ATOMS: atom_id res chain seq x y z
N ALA A 1 -22.50 -27.69 -0.31
CA ALA A 1 -21.18 -27.06 -0.29
C ALA A 1 -21.26 -25.76 0.49
N ASN A 2 -20.25 -25.41 1.28
CA ASN A 2 -20.20 -24.11 1.96
C ASN A 2 -19.50 -23.12 1.04
N THR A 3 -20.23 -22.09 0.57
CA THR A 3 -19.66 -21.01 -0.25
C THR A 3 -19.29 -19.84 0.66
N LEU A 4 -18.04 -19.40 0.58
CA LEU A 4 -17.54 -18.20 1.25
C LEU A 4 -17.22 -17.13 0.22
N PHE A 5 -17.41 -15.87 0.60
CA PHE A 5 -17.10 -14.71 -0.20
C PHE A 5 -16.04 -13.85 0.51
N PHE A 6 -15.17 -13.22 -0.27
CA PHE A 6 -14.11 -12.35 0.21
C PHE A 6 -14.23 -11.02 -0.54
N ILE A 7 -14.24 -9.91 0.20
CA ILE A 7 -14.45 -8.57 -0.34
C ILE A 7 -13.40 -7.64 0.30
N ASP A 8 -12.83 -6.75 -0.51
CA ASP A 8 -11.98 -5.67 -0.01
C ASP A 8 -12.82 -4.61 0.72
N LYS A 9 -12.21 -3.92 1.67
CA LYS A 9 -12.92 -2.89 2.46
C LYS A 9 -13.26 -1.65 1.60
N ASP A 10 -12.40 -1.24 0.67
CA ASP A 10 -12.67 -0.17 -0.31
C ASP A 10 -13.24 1.15 0.28
N TYR A 11 -12.71 1.54 1.45
CA TYR A 11 -13.18 2.63 2.33
C TYR A 11 -14.56 2.45 2.99
N SER A 12 -15.30 1.37 2.73
CA SER A 12 -16.57 1.06 3.41
C SER A 12 -16.36 0.65 4.86
N ASP A 13 -17.18 1.13 5.79
CA ASP A 13 -17.25 0.63 7.18
C ASP A 13 -18.41 -0.37 7.39
N GLU A 14 -19.00 -0.91 6.32
CA GLU A 14 -20.08 -1.91 6.39
C GLU A 14 -19.63 -3.21 7.09
N GLN A 15 -20.29 -3.52 8.22
CA GLN A 15 -20.09 -4.78 8.93
C GLN A 15 -20.98 -5.88 8.35
N ILE A 16 -20.47 -6.56 7.32
CA ILE A 16 -21.13 -7.71 6.72
C ILE A 16 -20.91 -8.95 7.62
N SER A 17 -21.94 -9.78 7.77
CA SER A 17 -21.90 -10.98 8.61
C SER A 17 -22.31 -12.25 7.85
N GLY A 18 -22.07 -13.42 8.46
CA GLY A 18 -22.33 -14.72 7.84
C GLY A 18 -21.11 -15.27 7.10
N ASN A 19 -21.28 -15.57 5.81
CA ASN A 19 -20.29 -16.20 4.93
C ASN A 19 -19.51 -15.21 4.05
N ILE A 20 -19.54 -13.92 4.40
CA ILE A 20 -18.76 -12.87 3.74
C ILE A 20 -17.66 -12.40 4.69
N TYR A 21 -16.42 -12.41 4.21
CA TYR A 21 -15.26 -11.82 4.86
C TYR A 21 -14.93 -10.48 4.20
N VAL A 22 -14.78 -9.44 5.01
CA VAL A 22 -14.26 -8.13 4.59
C VAL A 22 -12.83 -7.98 5.13
N THR A 23 -11.91 -7.47 4.31
CA THR A 23 -10.53 -7.23 4.75
C THR A 23 -10.48 -6.24 5.94
N PRO A 24 -9.65 -6.48 6.97
CA PRO A 24 -9.45 -5.51 8.05
C PRO A 24 -8.76 -4.21 7.59
N CYS A 25 -8.01 -4.27 6.49
CA CYS A 25 -7.43 -3.13 5.79
C CYS A 25 -8.22 -2.78 4.53
N TYR A 26 -7.86 -1.66 3.89
CA TYR A 26 -8.46 -1.19 2.63
C TYR A 26 -8.68 -2.31 1.61
N SER A 27 -7.67 -3.14 1.34
CA SER A 27 -7.76 -4.30 0.47
C SER A 27 -6.70 -5.37 0.81
N ILE A 28 -6.71 -6.49 0.08
CA ILE A 28 -5.72 -7.57 0.21
C ILE A 28 -4.28 -7.09 -0.02
N GLU A 29 -4.04 -6.10 -0.89
CA GLU A 29 -2.69 -5.60 -1.18
C GLU A 29 -1.98 -5.04 0.05
N ASN A 30 -2.73 -4.49 1.03
CA ASN A 30 -2.15 -3.95 2.27
C ASN A 30 -1.49 -5.02 3.15
N PHE A 31 -1.79 -6.32 2.95
CA PHE A 31 -1.14 -7.42 3.68
C PHE A 31 0.27 -7.74 3.17
N TYR A 32 0.69 -7.13 2.06
CA TYR A 32 2.00 -7.31 1.42
C TYR A 32 2.95 -6.13 1.65
N THR A 33 2.53 -5.10 2.41
CA THR A 33 3.20 -3.78 2.44
C THR A 33 3.62 -3.35 3.84
N THR A 34 3.62 -4.27 4.80
CA THR A 34 4.02 -4.02 6.19
C THR A 34 5.53 -4.18 6.38
N GLN A 35 6.06 -3.64 7.47
CA GLN A 35 7.47 -3.86 7.87
C GLN A 35 7.78 -5.35 8.10
N GLU A 36 6.81 -6.13 8.61
CA GLU A 36 6.91 -7.59 8.80
C GLU A 36 7.15 -8.32 7.46
N VAL A 37 6.42 -7.93 6.40
CA VAL A 37 6.61 -8.49 5.05
C VAL A 37 8.03 -8.18 4.56
N LEU A 38 8.52 -6.96 4.77
CA LEU A 38 9.89 -6.59 4.39
C LEU A 38 10.92 -7.41 5.19
N ILE A 39 10.77 -7.55 6.50
CA ILE A 39 11.65 -8.39 7.34
C ILE A 39 11.76 -9.80 6.75
N ASN A 40 10.62 -10.43 6.45
CA ASN A 40 10.58 -11.76 5.83
C ASN A 40 11.28 -11.81 4.46
N ILE A 41 11.16 -10.79 3.62
CA ILE A 41 11.83 -10.72 2.32
C ILE A 41 13.35 -10.53 2.48
N LEU A 42 13.80 -9.67 3.40
CA LEU A 42 15.22 -9.44 3.68
C LEU A 42 15.91 -10.70 4.19
N THR A 43 15.24 -11.43 5.09
CA THR A 43 15.76 -12.69 5.62
C THR A 43 15.84 -13.79 4.56
N ASN A 44 14.77 -13.99 3.79
CA ASN A 44 14.65 -15.19 2.94
C ASN A 44 15.26 -15.03 1.54
N GLU A 45 15.24 -13.84 0.92
CA GLU A 45 15.81 -13.65 -0.42
C GLU A 45 17.16 -12.93 -0.37
N PHE A 46 17.27 -11.84 0.40
CA PHE A 46 18.52 -11.09 0.52
C PHE A 46 19.54 -11.74 1.45
N ASN A 47 19.15 -12.80 2.17
CA ASN A 47 19.97 -13.55 3.13
C ASN A 47 20.59 -12.67 4.24
N LEU A 48 19.87 -11.60 4.61
CA LEU A 48 20.24 -10.70 5.70
C LEU A 48 19.74 -11.22 7.05
N LYS A 49 20.48 -10.92 8.11
CA LYS A 49 20.09 -11.20 9.50
C LYS A 49 19.79 -9.90 10.23
N GLU A 50 18.95 -9.95 11.25
CA GLU A 50 18.66 -8.80 12.13
C GLU A 50 19.91 -8.22 12.80
N THR A 51 20.95 -9.03 12.94
CA THR A 51 22.28 -8.64 13.45
C THR A 51 23.14 -7.87 12.46
N ASP A 52 22.76 -7.79 11.18
CA ASP A 52 23.52 -7.08 10.16
C ASP A 52 23.16 -5.58 10.17
N ASN A 53 24.17 -4.70 10.07
CA ASN A 53 23.95 -3.26 10.00
C ASN A 53 23.07 -2.88 8.80
N ASP A 54 23.35 -3.50 7.64
CA ASP A 54 22.59 -3.38 6.40
C ASP A 54 21.08 -3.58 6.62
N PHE A 55 20.69 -4.61 7.38
CA PHE A 55 19.28 -4.95 7.64
C PHE A 55 18.57 -3.81 8.37
N ASN A 56 19.17 -3.31 9.46
CA ASN A 56 18.62 -2.24 10.26
C ASN A 56 18.55 -0.91 9.47
N LEU A 57 19.58 -0.61 8.67
CA LEU A 57 19.61 0.55 7.77
C LEU A 57 18.51 0.46 6.69
N ILE A 58 18.26 -0.72 6.11
CA ILE A 58 17.19 -0.92 5.12
C ILE A 58 15.81 -0.70 5.77
N LEU A 59 15.57 -1.20 6.99
CA LEU A 59 14.32 -0.97 7.72
C LEU A 59 14.12 0.50 8.09
N GLU A 60 15.17 1.21 8.54
CA GLU A 60 15.12 2.65 8.80
C GLU A 60 14.72 3.42 7.53
N ARG A 61 15.36 3.10 6.39
CA ARG A 61 15.05 3.72 5.09
C ARG A 61 13.64 3.39 4.63
N PHE A 62 13.18 2.15 4.79
CA PHE A 62 11.80 1.75 4.46
C PHE A 62 10.77 2.57 5.26
N ASN A 63 10.88 2.57 6.59
CA ASN A 63 9.94 3.27 7.46
C ASN A 63 9.94 4.79 7.20
N LEU A 64 11.12 5.39 6.97
CA LEU A 64 11.24 6.80 6.60
C LEU A 64 10.58 7.11 5.25
N LEU A 65 10.83 6.31 4.22
CA LEU A 65 10.25 6.53 2.89
C LEU A 65 8.75 6.23 2.84
N GLN A 66 8.29 5.21 3.56
CA GLN A 66 6.86 4.88 3.66
C GLN A 66 6.10 5.99 4.37
N THR A 67 6.63 6.52 5.48
CA THR A 67 6.04 7.67 6.18
C THR A 67 5.98 8.91 5.28
N LYS A 68 7.04 9.21 4.52
CA LYS A 68 7.03 10.28 3.52
C LYS A 68 5.96 10.05 2.45
N PHE A 69 5.87 8.83 1.91
CA PHE A 69 4.89 8.45 0.89
C PHE A 69 3.45 8.56 1.39
N HIS A 70 3.19 8.18 2.65
CA HIS A 70 1.89 8.38 3.29
C HIS A 70 1.53 9.85 3.45
N ASN A 71 2.48 10.69 3.88
CA ASN A 71 2.26 12.13 3.97
C ASN A 71 1.96 12.77 2.61
N GLU A 72 2.70 12.37 1.56
CA GLU A 72 2.51 12.83 0.18
C GLU A 72 1.15 12.43 -0.41
N LEU A 73 0.59 11.27 -0.04
CA LEU A 73 -0.70 10.78 -0.54
C LEU A 73 -1.88 10.96 0.42
N LEU A 74 -1.70 11.63 1.56
CA LEU A 74 -2.74 11.78 2.60
C LEU A 74 -4.01 12.45 2.06
N ILE A 75 -3.84 13.61 1.39
CA ILE A 75 -4.94 14.40 0.83
C ILE A 75 -5.67 13.59 -0.26
N PHE A 76 -4.92 12.93 -1.14
CA PHE A 76 -5.51 12.16 -2.22
C PHE A 76 -6.27 10.91 -1.74
N ASN A 77 -5.74 10.15 -0.78
CA ASN A 77 -6.48 9.02 -0.21
C ASN A 77 -7.74 9.49 0.55
N ALA A 78 -7.67 10.60 1.29
CA ALA A 78 -8.84 11.18 1.96
C ALA A 78 -9.90 11.67 0.96
N TRP A 79 -9.49 12.26 -0.16
CA TRP A 79 -10.40 12.63 -1.25
C TRP A 79 -11.05 11.41 -1.91
N LEU A 80 -10.27 10.35 -2.20
CA LEU A 80 -10.79 9.09 -2.74
C LEU A 80 -11.80 8.42 -1.78
N ALA A 81 -11.58 8.52 -0.47
CA ALA A 81 -12.51 8.05 0.54
C ALA A 81 -13.82 8.88 0.53
N CYS A 82 -13.73 10.22 0.49
CA CYS A 82 -14.91 11.09 0.35
C CYS A 82 -15.70 10.78 -0.93
N GLN A 83 -15.02 10.47 -2.04
CA GLN A 83 -15.67 10.02 -3.26
C GLN A 83 -16.33 8.64 -3.12
N SER A 84 -15.81 7.75 -2.27
CA SER A 84 -16.49 6.49 -1.91
C SER A 84 -17.77 6.78 -1.13
N ASP A 85 -17.69 7.62 -0.09
CA ASP A 85 -18.82 8.03 0.74
C ASP A 85 -19.95 8.65 -0.12
N LEU A 86 -19.61 9.52 -1.08
CA LEU A 86 -20.58 10.11 -2.02
C LEU A 86 -21.21 9.09 -2.97
N ARG A 87 -20.42 8.15 -3.53
CA ARG A 87 -20.96 7.11 -4.41
C ARG A 87 -21.96 6.22 -3.68
N GLN A 88 -21.59 5.76 -2.48
CA GLN A 88 -22.44 4.92 -1.64
C GLN A 88 -23.74 5.64 -1.27
N LYS A 89 -23.65 6.87 -0.74
CA LYS A 89 -24.81 7.67 -0.33
C LYS A 89 -25.79 7.95 -1.46
N ASN A 90 -25.29 8.18 -2.67
CA ASN A 90 -26.10 8.59 -3.82
C ASN A 90 -26.44 7.42 -4.77
N GLY A 91 -26.02 6.19 -4.47
CA GLY A 91 -26.23 5.01 -5.33
C GLY A 91 -25.53 5.08 -6.70
N ILE A 92 -24.45 5.86 -6.81
CA ILE A 92 -23.77 6.14 -8.08
C ILE A 92 -22.92 4.92 -8.49
N LYS A 93 -23.18 4.40 -9.70
CA LYS A 93 -22.50 3.22 -10.27
C LYS A 93 -21.28 3.55 -11.15
N THR A 94 -20.98 4.82 -11.38
CA THR A 94 -19.79 5.25 -12.12
C THR A 94 -18.56 5.30 -11.19
N TYR A 95 -17.45 4.76 -11.65
CA TYR A 95 -16.20 4.67 -10.90
C TYR A 95 -15.14 5.57 -11.51
N LEU A 96 -14.24 6.08 -10.66
CA LEU A 96 -13.10 6.87 -11.10
C LEU A 96 -12.05 5.98 -11.76
N SER A 97 -11.56 6.39 -12.94
CA SER A 97 -10.45 5.73 -13.66
C SER A 97 -9.08 6.01 -13.03
N ILE A 98 -8.96 5.75 -11.72
CA ILE A 98 -7.82 6.14 -10.86
C ILE A 98 -6.51 5.63 -11.45
N ASP A 99 -6.40 4.31 -11.65
CA ASP A 99 -5.14 3.65 -12.05
C ASP A 99 -4.58 4.21 -13.37
N THR A 100 -5.44 4.59 -14.32
CA THR A 100 -5.04 5.23 -15.58
C THR A 100 -4.58 6.68 -15.38
N LYS A 101 -5.35 7.46 -14.60
CA LYS A 101 -5.08 8.89 -14.36
C LYS A 101 -3.79 9.12 -13.57
N VAL A 102 -3.50 8.27 -12.58
CA VAL A 102 -2.36 8.46 -11.68
C VAL A 102 -1.09 7.71 -12.10
N LYS A 103 -1.15 6.86 -13.14
CA LYS A 103 -0.01 6.03 -13.57
C LYS A 103 1.36 6.76 -13.58
N PRO A 104 1.50 7.99 -14.11
CA PRO A 104 2.79 8.68 -14.17
C PRO A 104 3.44 8.98 -12.81
N TYR A 105 2.64 9.11 -11.75
CA TYR A 105 3.14 9.36 -10.39
C TYR A 105 3.69 8.11 -9.70
N PHE A 106 3.29 6.92 -10.16
CA PHE A 106 3.63 5.64 -9.52
C PHE A 106 4.67 4.82 -10.31
N GLU A 107 5.37 5.46 -11.25
CA GLU A 107 6.55 4.91 -11.92
C GLU A 107 7.82 5.47 -11.25
N GLY A 108 8.70 4.59 -10.78
CA GLY A 108 9.94 4.97 -10.08
C GLY A 108 9.69 5.79 -8.81
N ILE A 109 8.82 5.28 -7.92
CA ILE A 109 8.42 5.99 -6.69
C ILE A 109 9.62 6.21 -5.78
N VAL A 110 10.40 5.17 -5.52
CA VAL A 110 11.62 5.24 -4.70
C VAL A 110 12.81 5.51 -5.60
N LYS A 111 13.58 6.56 -5.29
CA LYS A 111 14.78 6.93 -6.03
C LYS A 111 16.02 6.17 -5.54
N ASN A 112 17.09 6.26 -6.32
CA ASN A 112 18.42 5.71 -6.04
C ASN A 112 18.84 5.79 -4.56
N LYS A 113 19.50 4.74 -4.06
CA LYS A 113 20.01 4.62 -2.68
C LYS A 113 18.96 4.66 -1.56
N LEU A 114 17.67 4.54 -1.90
CA LEU A 114 16.57 4.50 -0.94
C LEU A 114 16.53 5.74 -0.02
N THR A 115 16.95 6.92 -0.53
CA THR A 115 17.00 8.18 0.24
C THR A 115 15.79 9.08 0.04
N GLU A 116 15.13 8.96 -1.11
CA GLU A 116 14.06 9.86 -1.56
C GLU A 116 12.93 9.10 -2.25
N ILE A 117 11.75 9.72 -2.23
CA ILE A 117 10.64 9.36 -3.11
C ILE A 117 10.44 10.41 -4.21
N ARG A 118 9.67 10.05 -5.24
CA ARG A 118 9.11 10.96 -6.23
C ARG A 118 8.26 12.03 -5.55
N ASN A 119 8.16 13.19 -6.20
CA ASN A 119 7.28 14.29 -5.79
C ASN A 119 5.81 13.96 -6.15
N PHE A 120 4.87 14.29 -5.26
CA PHE A 120 3.43 14.16 -5.48
C PHE A 120 2.68 15.48 -5.16
N ASP A 121 3.28 16.65 -5.41
CA ASP A 121 2.68 17.97 -5.14
C ASP A 121 1.29 18.13 -5.78
N ASP A 122 1.13 17.65 -7.01
CA ASP A 122 -0.15 17.56 -7.72
C ASP A 122 -1.23 16.80 -6.94
N LEU A 123 -0.86 15.74 -6.22
CA LEU A 123 -1.77 14.90 -5.41
C LEU A 123 -1.95 15.42 -3.97
N LYS A 124 -1.29 16.54 -3.62
CA LYS A 124 -1.58 17.34 -2.43
C LYS A 124 -2.47 18.55 -2.75
N ASN A 125 -2.53 18.97 -4.02
CA ASN A 125 -3.33 20.10 -4.46
C ASN A 125 -4.76 19.69 -4.83
N ILE A 126 -5.74 20.07 -4.01
CA ILE A 126 -7.16 19.74 -4.24
C ILE A 126 -7.71 20.34 -5.54
N ASP A 127 -7.31 21.55 -5.92
CA ASP A 127 -7.74 22.17 -7.18
C ASP A 127 -7.18 21.42 -8.39
N PHE A 128 -5.97 20.87 -8.29
CA PHE A 128 -5.43 20.01 -9.35
C PHE A 128 -6.18 18.69 -9.43
N ILE A 129 -6.43 18.03 -8.29
CA ILE A 129 -7.19 16.77 -8.22
C ILE A 129 -8.58 16.93 -8.85
N GLU A 130 -9.32 17.97 -8.45
CA GLU A 130 -10.72 18.14 -8.86
C GLU A 130 -10.88 18.78 -10.23
N ASN A 131 -10.03 19.73 -10.64
CA ASN A 131 -10.25 20.44 -11.91
C ASN A 131 -9.40 19.91 -13.09
N ILE A 132 -8.30 19.18 -12.83
CA ILE A 132 -7.38 18.69 -13.86
C ILE A 132 -7.37 17.16 -13.94
N LEU A 133 -7.19 16.50 -12.80
CA LEU A 133 -7.02 15.04 -12.77
C LEU A 133 -8.36 14.32 -12.93
N PHE A 134 -9.39 14.77 -12.20
CA PHE A 134 -10.75 14.20 -12.20
C PHE A 134 -11.87 15.27 -12.38
N PRO A 135 -11.87 16.06 -13.47
CA PRO A 135 -12.86 17.13 -13.72
C PRO A 135 -14.33 16.67 -13.71
N GLU A 136 -14.59 15.42 -14.11
CA GLU A 136 -15.93 14.83 -14.16
C GLU A 136 -16.43 14.31 -12.79
N ALA A 137 -15.60 14.38 -11.74
CA ALA A 137 -15.94 13.86 -10.43
C ALA A 137 -16.69 14.92 -9.59
N PRO A 138 -17.66 14.53 -8.74
CA PRO A 138 -18.31 15.47 -7.83
C PRO A 138 -17.30 16.16 -6.91
N LYS A 139 -17.38 17.48 -6.78
CA LYS A 139 -16.50 18.22 -5.87
C LYS A 139 -16.78 17.89 -4.41
N ILE A 140 -15.72 17.78 -3.62
CA ILE A 140 -15.82 17.51 -2.18
C ILE A 140 -15.82 18.84 -1.43
N GLU A 141 -16.81 19.01 -0.56
CA GLU A 141 -16.85 20.15 0.36
C GLU A 141 -15.64 20.15 1.30
N GLU A 142 -14.94 21.28 1.39
CA GLU A 142 -13.70 21.45 2.15
C GLU A 142 -13.79 20.91 3.59
N GLN A 143 -14.88 21.20 4.30
CA GLN A 143 -15.10 20.72 5.67
C GLN A 143 -15.18 19.19 5.76
N LYS A 144 -15.76 18.52 4.75
CA LYS A 144 -15.83 17.05 4.68
C LYS A 144 -14.47 16.45 4.39
N LEU A 145 -13.72 17.05 3.45
CA LEU A 145 -12.36 16.62 3.13
C LEU A 145 -11.43 16.78 4.33
N GLN A 146 -11.46 17.93 4.99
CA GLN A 146 -10.64 18.22 6.16
C GLN A 146 -10.92 17.23 7.31
N LYS A 147 -12.20 16.95 7.59
CA LYS A 147 -12.58 15.91 8.56
C LYS A 147 -11.99 14.55 8.19
N LYS A 148 -12.06 14.14 6.91
CA LYS A 148 -11.52 12.85 6.44
C LYS A 148 -9.99 12.80 6.55
N ILE A 149 -9.30 13.90 6.25
CA ILE A 149 -7.86 14.05 6.44
C ILE A 149 -7.48 13.85 7.91
N ASP A 150 -8.23 14.45 8.84
CA ASP A 150 -7.92 14.33 10.27
C ASP A 150 -8.29 12.94 10.84
N GLU A 151 -9.38 12.32 10.35
CA GLU A 151 -9.67 10.89 10.58
C GLU A 151 -8.49 9.99 10.14
N PHE A 152 -7.84 10.32 9.03
CA PHE A 152 -6.71 9.55 8.49
C PHE A 152 -5.41 9.79 9.26
N LYS A 153 -5.14 11.03 9.72
CA LYS A 153 -4.00 11.34 10.61
C LYS A 153 -4.09 10.63 11.96
N LEU A 154 -5.29 10.51 12.54
CA LEU A 154 -5.48 9.80 13.81
C LEU A 154 -5.30 8.28 13.68
N LYS A 155 -5.57 7.74 12.49
CA LYS A 155 -5.45 6.31 12.17
C LYS A 155 -4.15 5.97 11.41
N PHE A 156 -3.14 6.86 11.40
CA PHE A 156 -2.00 6.83 10.49
C PHE A 156 -1.30 5.45 10.42
N ASN A 157 -1.69 4.67 9.42
CA ASN A 157 -1.16 3.35 9.11
C ASN A 157 -1.42 3.03 7.63
N SER A 158 -0.62 2.13 7.06
CA SER A 158 -0.80 1.68 5.67
C SER A 158 -2.13 0.94 5.44
N CYS A 159 -2.82 0.53 6.50
CA CYS A 159 -4.03 -0.29 6.45
C CYS A 159 -5.28 0.51 6.03
N ILE A 160 -5.29 1.84 6.19
CA ILE A 160 -6.39 2.71 5.71
C ILE A 160 -6.19 3.26 4.29
N PHE A 161 -4.98 3.21 3.74
CA PHE A 161 -4.67 3.77 2.41
C PHE A 161 -4.93 2.76 1.29
N ARG A 162 -5.19 3.25 0.08
CA ARG A 162 -5.51 2.41 -1.09
C ARG A 162 -4.40 1.39 -1.35
N GLY A 163 -4.69 0.11 -1.18
CA GLY A 163 -3.69 -0.97 -1.17
C GLY A 163 -2.82 -1.05 -2.44
N LYS A 164 -3.37 -0.77 -3.64
CA LYS A 164 -2.56 -0.68 -4.87
C LYS A 164 -1.47 0.39 -4.83
N PHE A 165 -1.66 1.49 -4.08
CA PHE A 165 -0.64 2.52 -3.92
C PHE A 165 0.49 2.03 -3.01
N GLU A 166 0.14 1.41 -1.88
CA GLU A 166 1.08 0.75 -0.99
C GLU A 166 1.88 -0.35 -1.72
N LEU A 167 1.22 -1.14 -2.56
CA LEU A 167 1.86 -2.21 -3.34
C LEU A 167 2.85 -1.66 -4.37
N ARG A 168 2.51 -0.54 -5.03
CA ARG A 168 3.42 0.16 -5.94
C ARG A 168 4.63 0.72 -5.20
N PHE A 169 4.45 1.25 -3.99
CA PHE A 169 5.54 1.70 -3.14
C PHE A 169 6.50 0.55 -2.78
N ILE A 170 6.01 -0.58 -2.24
CA ILE A 170 6.91 -1.69 -1.86
C ILE A 170 7.59 -2.33 -3.08
N VAL A 171 6.90 -2.46 -4.22
CA VAL A 171 7.53 -2.90 -5.48
C VAL A 171 8.69 -1.98 -5.85
N SER A 172 8.47 -0.66 -5.86
CA SER A 172 9.52 0.31 -6.20
C SER A 172 10.68 0.29 -5.19
N PHE A 173 10.39 0.08 -3.90
CA PHE A 173 11.41 -0.05 -2.86
C PHE A 173 12.27 -1.31 -3.07
N LEU A 174 11.64 -2.47 -3.29
CA LEU A 174 12.33 -3.75 -3.50
C LEU A 174 13.13 -3.77 -4.82
N GLN A 175 12.60 -3.19 -5.88
CA GLN A 175 13.33 -2.97 -7.14
C GLN A 175 14.60 -2.14 -6.89
N GLN A 176 14.48 -1.01 -6.19
CA GLN A 176 15.63 -0.16 -5.92
C GLN A 176 16.63 -0.81 -4.97
N LEU A 177 16.17 -1.52 -3.94
CA LEU A 177 17.03 -2.30 -3.05
C LEU A 177 17.83 -3.35 -3.82
N LYS A 178 17.19 -4.07 -4.76
CA LYS A 178 17.87 -5.01 -5.65
C LYS A 178 18.90 -4.31 -6.55
N ASN A 179 18.62 -3.10 -7.02
CA ASN A 179 19.55 -2.30 -7.84
C ASN A 179 20.80 -1.81 -7.08
N GLU A 180 20.77 -1.74 -5.75
CA GLU A 180 21.96 -1.44 -4.93
C GLU A 180 22.92 -2.64 -4.80
N ILE A 181 22.48 -3.87 -5.14
CA ILE A 181 23.33 -5.06 -5.05
C ILE A 181 24.54 -4.94 -6.00
N GLY A 182 25.74 -4.94 -5.41
CA GLY A 182 26.99 -4.89 -6.17
C GLY A 182 27.43 -3.49 -6.59
N GLN A 183 26.72 -2.43 -6.19
CA GLN A 183 27.12 -1.05 -6.45
C GLN A 183 28.39 -0.67 -5.68
N LYS A 184 29.51 -0.53 -6.38
CA LYS A 184 30.79 -0.10 -5.79
C LYS A 184 30.82 1.43 -5.63
N THR A 185 30.08 1.95 -4.65
CA THR A 185 30.19 3.36 -4.24
C THR A 185 30.43 3.48 -2.75
N ASN A 186 31.11 4.55 -2.30
CA ASN A 186 31.39 4.84 -0.89
C ASN A 186 30.13 5.17 -0.04
N LYS A 187 28.94 4.87 -0.58
CA LYS A 187 27.60 5.01 0.04
C LYS A 187 26.67 3.87 -0.43
N SER A 188 27.19 2.66 -0.58
CA SER A 188 26.39 1.44 -0.75
C SER A 188 25.52 1.22 0.49
N ILE A 189 24.28 0.74 0.33
CA ILE A 189 23.46 0.31 1.46
C ILE A 189 23.89 -1.06 2.01
N PHE A 190 24.62 -1.84 1.21
CA PHE A 190 25.19 -3.11 1.62
C PHE A 190 26.68 -2.98 1.92
N GLU A 191 27.10 -3.37 3.12
CA GLU A 191 28.51 -3.56 3.50
C GLU A 191 29.16 -4.72 2.72
N LYS A 192 28.38 -5.74 2.37
CA LYS A 192 28.85 -6.98 1.74
C LYS A 192 28.12 -7.26 0.42
N LYS A 193 28.71 -8.09 -0.44
CA LYS A 193 28.10 -8.47 -1.72
C LYS A 193 26.92 -9.43 -1.49
N GLN A 194 25.71 -8.90 -1.52
CA GLN A 194 24.49 -9.70 -1.44
C GLN A 194 24.08 -10.32 -2.78
N LYS A 195 23.05 -11.18 -2.70
CA LYS A 195 22.37 -11.81 -3.84
C LYS A 195 20.87 -11.75 -3.59
N CYS A 196 20.10 -11.54 -4.65
CA CYS A 196 18.64 -11.65 -4.66
C CYS A 196 18.28 -12.16 -6.06
N THR A 197 17.65 -13.34 -6.14
CA THR A 197 17.21 -13.91 -7.42
C THR A 197 15.82 -13.41 -7.81
N PHE A 198 14.97 -13.08 -6.85
CA PHE A 198 13.57 -12.69 -7.08
C PHE A 198 13.43 -11.48 -8.00
N GLU A 199 12.44 -11.55 -8.88
CA GLU A 199 12.09 -10.44 -9.77
C GLU A 199 10.84 -9.72 -9.26
N PHE A 200 11.02 -8.46 -8.85
CA PHE A 200 9.94 -7.63 -8.32
C PHE A 200 9.24 -6.90 -9.48
N LYS A 201 8.27 -7.56 -10.14
CA LYS A 201 7.40 -6.97 -11.17
C LYS A 201 6.02 -6.69 -10.60
N TYR A 202 5.46 -5.51 -10.83
CA TYR A 202 4.15 -5.13 -10.29
C TYR A 202 3.02 -6.06 -10.77
N GLU A 203 3.14 -6.59 -11.99
CA GLU A 203 2.14 -7.42 -12.66
C GLU A 203 1.95 -8.79 -11.99
N ASN A 204 2.97 -9.32 -11.32
CA ASN A 204 2.93 -10.64 -10.66
C ASN A 204 3.28 -10.61 -9.17
N ILE A 205 3.54 -9.43 -8.58
CA ILE A 205 4.09 -9.30 -7.23
C ILE A 205 3.27 -10.01 -6.16
N ILE A 206 1.93 -10.02 -6.25
CA ILE A 206 1.06 -10.71 -5.28
C ILE A 206 1.32 -12.22 -5.28
N SER A 207 1.53 -12.82 -6.45
CA SER A 207 1.91 -14.23 -6.55
C SER A 207 3.34 -14.44 -6.01
N THR A 208 4.28 -13.59 -6.40
CA THR A 208 5.69 -13.64 -5.99
C THR A 208 5.87 -13.52 -4.47
N LEU A 209 5.09 -12.66 -3.81
CA LEU A 209 5.17 -12.39 -2.37
C LEU A 209 4.10 -13.13 -1.55
N SER A 210 3.32 -14.02 -2.16
CA SER A 210 2.21 -14.75 -1.50
C SER A 210 2.60 -15.43 -0.19
N GLN A 211 3.80 -16.03 -0.15
CA GLN A 211 4.36 -16.69 1.04
C GLN A 211 4.77 -15.75 2.18
N TYR A 212 4.78 -14.43 1.96
CA TYR A 212 5.16 -13.43 2.96
C TYR A 212 3.98 -12.57 3.44
N ALA A 213 2.78 -12.77 2.88
CA ALA A 213 1.60 -11.96 3.21
C ALA A 213 1.16 -12.14 4.67
N VAL A 214 0.89 -11.03 5.35
CA VAL A 214 0.34 -11.07 6.72
C VAL A 214 -1.02 -11.77 6.70
N THR A 215 -1.17 -12.84 7.47
CA THR A 215 -2.44 -13.55 7.64
C THR A 215 -3.17 -13.02 8.88
N PRO A 216 -4.20 -12.16 8.75
CA PRO A 216 -4.82 -11.53 9.90
C PRO A 216 -5.67 -12.51 10.72
N ASN A 217 -5.62 -12.39 12.05
CA ASN A 217 -6.35 -13.28 12.96
C ASN A 217 -7.87 -13.32 12.76
N CYS A 218 -8.48 -12.27 12.17
CA CYS A 218 -9.90 -12.29 11.81
C CYS A 218 -10.22 -13.25 10.66
N LEU A 219 -9.29 -13.45 9.70
CA LEU A 219 -9.44 -14.42 8.62
C LEU A 219 -9.46 -15.84 9.16
N ASN A 220 -8.50 -16.19 10.03
CA ASN A 220 -8.46 -17.50 10.68
C ASN A 220 -9.75 -17.78 11.46
N LYS A 221 -10.25 -16.81 12.24
CA LYS A 221 -11.53 -16.91 12.95
C LYS A 221 -12.74 -17.08 12.00
N PHE A 222 -12.77 -16.34 10.90
CA PHE A 222 -13.83 -16.44 9.89
C PHE A 222 -13.85 -17.81 9.20
N ILE A 223 -12.68 -18.31 8.80
CA ILE A 223 -12.52 -19.63 8.18
C ILE A 223 -12.96 -20.72 9.18
N SER A 224 -12.40 -20.76 10.39
CA SER A 224 -12.75 -21.78 11.40
C SER A 224 -14.24 -21.78 11.80
N LYS A 225 -14.90 -20.61 11.75
CA LYS A 225 -16.32 -20.48 12.06
C LYS A 225 -17.23 -21.06 10.96
N ASN A 226 -16.89 -20.82 9.69
CA ASN A 226 -17.76 -21.13 8.55
C ASN A 226 -17.37 -22.44 7.83
N LEU A 227 -16.09 -22.82 7.88
CA LEU A 227 -15.60 -24.16 7.61
C LEU A 227 -15.37 -24.83 8.96
N LYS A 228 -16.44 -25.44 9.51
CA LYS A 228 -16.26 -26.43 10.57
C LYS A 228 -15.31 -27.49 10.02
N ILE A 229 -14.12 -27.59 10.61
CA ILE A 229 -13.27 -28.76 10.43
C ILE A 229 -14.07 -29.92 11.04
N ALA A 230 -14.46 -30.86 10.20
CA ALA A 230 -15.18 -32.07 10.58
C ALA A 230 -14.20 -33.08 11.21
#